data_AF-A0A7K5PRI4-F1
#
_entry.id   AF-A0A7K5PRI4-F1
#
_cell.length_a   1.000
_cell.length_b   1.000
_cell.length_c   1.000
_cell.angle_alpha   90.00
_cell.angle_beta   90.00
_cell.angle_gamma   90.00
#
_symmetry.space_group_name_H-M   'P 1'
#
loop_
_entity.id
_entity.type
_entity.pdbx_description
1 polymer ?
#
loop_
_entity_poly.entity_id
_entity_poly.type
_entity_poly.pdbx_seq_one_letter_code
_entity_poly.pdbx_strand_id
1 'polypeptide(L)'
;VQNVPERSFGIDYDSNCFVKDGKPFRYISGSIHYSRVPSYYWKDRLLKMKMAGLDAIQTYVPWNYHEPQMGTYDFSGGKDLEYFLQLANDTGLLVILRAGPYICAEWDMGGLPAWLLEKKSIVLRSSDSGYLEAVERWMGVLLPKMRPYLYQNGGPIIMVQVENEYGSYFACDYNYLRFLLKLFRLHLGDEVVLFTTDGASQFHLKCGALQGLYATVDFAPGGNVTAAFLAQRSSEPKGPLVNSEFYTGWLDHWGHRHSVVPAETIAKTLNEILARGANVNLYMFIGGTNFAYWNGANMPYMPQPTSYDYDAPLSEAGDLTEKYFALRKVIGMYKQLPEGLIPPTTPKFAYGKVRLQKAGTVLEVLDGLSPSGPVRSTYPLTFVELKQYFGYVLYRTTLPKNCVEPTPLSSPLNGVHDRAYVSVDGVPQGVLERDKSLKINITGQAGANLDILVENMGRINFGRYNNDFKGLVSNLTLAQDILVGWEIYPLDIDGAVNYGIIYLLHHPKRSVKALSYEVPTFYTGTLSIPGGIPDLPQDTYVNFPGWTKGQIWINGFNLGRYWPARGPQLTLYVPRNVLVASAPNNITVLELERSPC
;
A
#
# COMPACT_ATOMS: atom_id res chain seq x y z
N VAL A 1 -10.90 -47.46 -13.95
CA VAL A 1 -10.54 -46.24 -13.20
C VAL A 1 -9.12 -45.88 -13.63
N GLN A 2 -8.95 -44.95 -14.57
CA GLN A 2 -7.60 -44.48 -14.94
C GLN A 2 -7.03 -43.73 -13.73
N ASN A 3 -5.84 -44.13 -13.27
CA ASN A 3 -5.05 -43.40 -12.28
C ASN A 3 -4.84 -41.98 -12.80
N VAL A 4 -5.66 -41.03 -12.36
CA VAL A 4 -5.34 -39.61 -12.49
C VAL A 4 -4.09 -39.42 -11.62
N PRO A 5 -2.95 -38.97 -12.18
CA PRO A 5 -1.76 -38.72 -11.38
C PRO A 5 -2.10 -37.73 -10.27
N GLU A 6 -1.74 -38.08 -9.03
CA GLU A 6 -1.94 -37.23 -7.87
C GLU A 6 -1.13 -35.92 -8.06
N ARG A 7 -1.80 -34.77 -7.95
CA ARG A 7 -1.14 -33.47 -8.13
C ARG A 7 -0.11 -33.26 -7.04
N SER A 8 1.12 -32.99 -7.43
CA SER A 8 2.23 -32.82 -6.49
C SER A 8 3.15 -31.68 -6.92
N PHE A 9 3.66 -30.95 -5.95
CA PHE A 9 4.68 -29.92 -6.15
C PHE A 9 5.70 -30.03 -5.01
N GLY A 10 6.98 -30.10 -5.34
CA GLY A 10 8.03 -30.28 -4.33
C GLY A 10 9.41 -29.87 -4.85
N ILE A 11 10.40 -30.01 -3.99
CA ILE A 11 11.81 -29.73 -4.30
C ILE A 11 12.53 -31.07 -4.50
N ASP A 12 13.18 -31.23 -5.65
CA ASP A 12 14.20 -32.26 -5.85
C ASP A 12 15.58 -31.65 -5.57
N TYR A 13 16.10 -31.97 -4.39
CA TYR A 13 17.39 -31.50 -3.92
C TYR A 13 18.56 -32.08 -4.71
N ASP A 14 18.44 -33.30 -5.24
CA ASP A 14 19.53 -33.95 -5.98
C ASP A 14 19.65 -33.38 -7.39
N SER A 15 18.51 -33.10 -8.04
CA SER A 15 18.47 -32.47 -9.37
C SER A 15 18.47 -30.94 -9.33
N ASN A 16 18.49 -30.32 -8.14
CA ASN A 16 18.46 -28.86 -7.95
C ASN A 16 17.30 -28.16 -8.68
N CYS A 17 16.10 -28.74 -8.67
CA CYS A 17 14.94 -28.17 -9.36
C CYS A 17 13.65 -28.35 -8.55
N PHE A 18 12.58 -27.66 -8.95
CA PHE A 18 11.24 -28.05 -8.52
C PHE A 18 10.77 -29.24 -9.34
N VAL A 19 9.89 -30.04 -8.76
CA VAL A 19 9.19 -31.13 -9.45
C VAL A 19 7.70 -30.88 -9.34
N LYS A 20 7.03 -30.81 -10.48
CA LYS A 20 5.57 -30.66 -10.59
C LYS A 20 5.01 -31.89 -11.30
N ASP A 21 4.15 -32.64 -10.62
CA ASP A 21 3.54 -33.88 -11.10
C ASP A 21 4.59 -34.90 -11.63
N GLY A 22 5.68 -35.07 -10.87
CA GLY A 22 6.78 -35.98 -11.20
C GLY A 22 7.72 -35.50 -12.31
N LYS A 23 7.55 -34.28 -12.84
CA LYS A 23 8.41 -33.72 -13.90
C LYS A 23 9.20 -32.51 -13.40
N PRO A 24 10.47 -32.34 -13.82
CA PRO A 24 11.24 -31.12 -13.56
C PRO A 24 10.45 -29.88 -14.00
N PHE A 25 10.43 -28.87 -13.13
CA PHE A 25 9.66 -27.66 -13.31
C PHE A 25 10.49 -26.44 -12.90
N ARG A 26 10.34 -25.37 -13.68
CA ARG A 26 10.91 -24.05 -13.39
C ARG A 26 9.84 -23.01 -13.69
N TYR A 27 9.48 -22.20 -12.70
CA TYR A 27 8.55 -21.10 -12.93
C TYR A 27 9.28 -19.84 -13.43
N ILE A 28 8.55 -19.08 -14.25
CA ILE A 28 8.79 -17.67 -14.50
C ILE A 28 7.53 -16.95 -14.03
N SER A 29 7.67 -16.17 -12.95
CA SER A 29 6.57 -15.52 -12.25
C SER A 29 6.63 -13.99 -12.40
N GLY A 30 5.51 -13.33 -12.18
CA GLY A 30 5.44 -11.87 -12.07
C GLY A 30 4.55 -11.46 -10.91
N SER A 31 4.95 -10.42 -10.19
CA SER A 31 4.16 -9.90 -9.07
C SER A 31 3.02 -9.02 -9.54
N ILE A 32 1.85 -9.28 -8.96
CA ILE A 32 0.60 -8.51 -9.10
C ILE A 32 -0.05 -8.51 -7.72
N HIS A 33 -0.43 -7.34 -7.22
CA HIS A 33 -1.15 -7.24 -5.95
C HIS A 33 -2.62 -6.98 -6.22
N TYR A 34 -3.48 -7.94 -5.90
CA TYR A 34 -4.94 -7.78 -6.09
C TYR A 34 -5.50 -6.57 -5.33
N SER A 35 -4.88 -6.18 -4.21
CA SER A 35 -5.25 -4.99 -3.43
C SER A 35 -4.90 -3.65 -4.12
N ARG A 36 -4.06 -3.68 -5.18
CA ARG A 36 -3.64 -2.49 -5.95
C ARG A 36 -4.26 -2.41 -7.35
N VAL A 37 -5.05 -3.40 -7.74
CA VAL A 37 -5.74 -3.44 -9.03
C VAL A 37 -7.23 -3.65 -8.74
N PRO A 38 -8.15 -2.82 -9.25
CA PRO A 38 -9.58 -3.06 -9.06
C PRO A 38 -9.98 -4.44 -9.58
N SER A 39 -10.88 -5.15 -8.89
CA SER A 39 -11.29 -6.51 -9.26
C SER A 39 -11.90 -6.61 -10.67
N TYR A 40 -12.50 -5.50 -11.13
CA TYR A 40 -12.94 -5.30 -12.52
C TYR A 40 -11.84 -5.62 -13.55
N TYR A 41 -10.58 -5.40 -13.19
CA TYR A 41 -9.42 -5.52 -14.07
C TYR A 41 -8.54 -6.74 -13.83
N TRP A 42 -8.77 -7.53 -12.78
CA TRP A 42 -7.90 -8.69 -12.46
C TRP A 42 -7.70 -9.61 -13.66
N LYS A 43 -8.78 -9.95 -14.38
CA LYS A 43 -8.71 -10.86 -15.53
C LYS A 43 -7.88 -10.30 -16.67
N ASP A 44 -8.03 -9.01 -16.97
CA ASP A 44 -7.24 -8.34 -18.01
C ASP A 44 -5.74 -8.42 -17.68
N ARG A 45 -5.37 -8.10 -16.43
CA ARG A 45 -3.96 -8.06 -16.02
C ARG A 45 -3.36 -9.47 -16.01
N LEU A 46 -4.08 -10.45 -15.47
CA LEU A 46 -3.67 -11.86 -15.47
C LEU A 46 -3.51 -12.42 -16.89
N LEU A 47 -4.41 -12.08 -17.82
CA LEU A 47 -4.26 -12.49 -19.21
C LEU A 47 -3.02 -11.87 -19.87
N LYS A 48 -2.77 -10.56 -19.67
CA LYS A 48 -1.54 -9.92 -20.17
C LYS A 48 -0.28 -10.57 -19.60
N MET A 49 -0.28 -10.90 -18.31
CA MET A 49 0.79 -11.64 -17.65
C MET A 49 0.99 -13.03 -18.25
N LYS A 50 -0.09 -13.79 -18.47
CA LYS A 50 -0.03 -15.09 -19.17
C LYS A 50 0.59 -14.94 -20.56
N MET A 51 0.11 -13.98 -21.35
CA MET A 51 0.57 -13.74 -22.72
C MET A 51 2.02 -13.24 -22.82
N ALA A 52 2.59 -12.73 -21.73
CA ALA A 52 4.02 -12.43 -21.63
C ALA A 52 4.88 -13.71 -21.54
N GLY A 53 4.25 -14.86 -21.31
CA GLY A 53 4.91 -16.16 -21.16
C GLY A 53 5.12 -16.57 -19.70
N LEU A 54 4.48 -15.93 -18.73
CA LEU A 54 4.58 -16.33 -17.33
C LEU A 54 3.85 -17.65 -17.07
N ASP A 55 4.40 -18.48 -16.18
CA ASP A 55 3.80 -19.72 -15.69
C ASP A 55 3.06 -19.51 -14.37
N ALA A 56 3.50 -18.52 -13.60
CA ALA A 56 3.01 -18.22 -12.28
C ALA A 56 2.80 -16.71 -12.10
N ILE A 57 2.01 -16.37 -11.10
CA ILE A 57 1.97 -15.03 -10.50
C ILE A 57 2.36 -15.12 -9.04
N GLN A 58 2.85 -14.01 -8.51
CA GLN A 58 3.13 -13.87 -7.09
C GLN A 58 2.29 -12.72 -6.52
N THR A 59 1.69 -12.92 -5.34
CA THR A 59 0.93 -11.87 -4.65
C THR A 59 1.15 -11.92 -3.16
N TYR A 60 1.16 -10.73 -2.54
CA TYR A 60 1.06 -10.56 -1.10
C TYR A 60 -0.38 -10.66 -0.60
N VAL A 61 -0.53 -10.92 0.71
CA VAL A 61 -1.80 -10.77 1.44
C VAL A 61 -1.65 -9.69 2.52
N PRO A 62 -2.14 -8.46 2.31
CA PRO A 62 -2.06 -7.41 3.33
C PRO A 62 -3.07 -7.66 4.44
N TRP A 63 -2.61 -8.01 5.64
CA TRP A 63 -3.48 -8.32 6.77
C TRP A 63 -4.41 -7.15 7.13
N ASN A 64 -3.91 -5.92 7.19
CA ASN A 64 -4.69 -4.71 7.47
C ASN A 64 -5.80 -4.41 6.44
N TYR A 65 -5.71 -4.96 5.23
CA TYR A 65 -6.74 -4.83 4.21
C TYR A 65 -7.96 -5.70 4.53
N HIS A 66 -7.70 -6.89 5.10
CA HIS A 66 -8.70 -7.89 5.44
C HIS A 66 -9.20 -7.80 6.88
N GLU A 67 -8.40 -7.34 7.84
CA GLU A 67 -8.82 -7.16 9.24
C GLU A 67 -8.63 -5.69 9.68
N PRO A 68 -9.41 -4.74 9.09
CA PRO A 68 -9.25 -3.31 9.36
C PRO A 68 -9.56 -2.94 10.83
N GLN A 69 -10.37 -3.75 11.51
CA GLN A 69 -10.62 -3.69 12.94
C GLN A 69 -10.44 -5.09 13.52
N MET A 70 -9.97 -5.18 14.77
CA MET A 70 -9.72 -6.46 15.43
C MET A 70 -10.99 -7.35 15.41
N GLY A 71 -10.86 -8.55 14.87
CA GLY A 71 -11.93 -9.54 14.72
C GLY A 71 -12.94 -9.28 13.61
N THR A 72 -12.80 -8.20 12.82
CA THR A 72 -13.70 -7.90 11.71
C THR A 72 -13.01 -8.17 10.39
N TYR A 73 -13.44 -9.21 9.69
CA TYR A 73 -12.82 -9.67 8.45
C TYR A 73 -13.61 -9.26 7.20
N ASP A 74 -12.92 -8.83 6.16
CA ASP A 74 -13.50 -8.49 4.86
C ASP A 74 -12.73 -9.15 3.70
N PHE A 75 -13.41 -10.08 3.03
CA PHE A 75 -12.96 -10.79 1.83
C PHE A 75 -13.92 -10.57 0.66
N SER A 76 -14.64 -9.44 0.65
CA SER A 76 -15.64 -9.14 -0.39
C SER A 76 -15.11 -8.16 -1.44
N GLY A 77 -15.72 -8.18 -2.64
CA GLY A 77 -15.45 -7.20 -3.69
C GLY A 77 -13.96 -7.15 -4.10
N GLY A 78 -13.33 -5.98 -3.95
CA GLY A 78 -11.90 -5.80 -4.24
C GLY A 78 -10.96 -6.56 -3.29
N LYS A 79 -11.49 -7.15 -2.21
CA LYS A 79 -10.75 -7.93 -1.22
C LYS A 79 -10.97 -9.44 -1.35
N ASP A 80 -11.64 -9.89 -2.40
CA ASP A 80 -11.91 -11.31 -2.61
C ASP A 80 -10.67 -12.04 -3.15
N LEU A 81 -9.79 -12.43 -2.23
CA LEU A 81 -8.57 -13.18 -2.53
C LEU A 81 -8.90 -14.58 -3.09
N GLU A 82 -9.95 -15.23 -2.60
CA GLU A 82 -10.37 -16.56 -3.05
C GLU A 82 -10.76 -16.52 -4.54
N TYR A 83 -11.56 -15.51 -4.93
CA TYR A 83 -11.89 -15.28 -6.33
C TYR A 83 -10.67 -14.88 -7.18
N PHE A 84 -9.75 -14.05 -6.66
CA PHE A 84 -8.51 -13.73 -7.37
C PHE A 84 -7.66 -14.97 -7.68
N LEU A 85 -7.53 -15.88 -6.70
CA LEU A 85 -6.81 -17.16 -6.87
C LEU A 85 -7.52 -18.07 -7.87
N GLN A 86 -8.84 -18.18 -7.78
CA GLN A 86 -9.64 -18.92 -8.75
C GLN A 86 -9.43 -18.38 -10.16
N LEU A 87 -9.44 -17.07 -10.32
CA LEU A 87 -9.26 -16.42 -11.62
C LEU A 87 -7.84 -16.64 -12.20
N ALA A 88 -6.81 -16.64 -11.34
CA ALA A 88 -5.45 -17.02 -11.76
C ALA A 88 -5.41 -18.47 -12.25
N ASN A 89 -6.06 -19.38 -11.52
CA ASN A 89 -6.18 -20.79 -11.91
C ASN A 89 -6.91 -20.97 -13.25
N ASP A 90 -8.04 -20.28 -13.44
CA ASP A 90 -8.83 -20.30 -14.68
C ASP A 90 -8.06 -19.73 -15.88
N THR A 91 -7.11 -18.82 -15.61
CA THR A 91 -6.19 -18.26 -16.61
C THR A 91 -5.01 -19.20 -16.91
N GLY A 92 -4.90 -20.32 -16.19
CA GLY A 92 -3.81 -21.28 -16.32
C GLY A 92 -2.49 -20.75 -15.78
N LEU A 93 -2.54 -19.94 -14.72
CA LEU A 93 -1.40 -19.43 -13.97
C LEU A 93 -1.34 -20.12 -12.60
N LEU A 94 -0.14 -20.58 -12.23
CA LEU A 94 0.15 -21.03 -10.87
C LEU A 94 0.30 -19.81 -9.95
N VAL A 95 0.28 -20.02 -8.64
CA VAL A 95 0.40 -18.95 -7.65
C VAL A 95 1.52 -19.24 -6.66
N ILE A 96 2.36 -18.23 -6.44
CA ILE A 96 3.27 -18.14 -5.30
C ILE A 96 2.64 -17.16 -4.31
N LEU A 97 2.13 -17.68 -3.19
CA LEU A 97 1.42 -16.86 -2.21
C LEU A 97 2.38 -16.34 -1.15
N ARG A 98 2.41 -15.02 -0.92
CA ARG A 98 3.20 -14.41 0.15
C ARG A 98 2.27 -13.96 1.26
N ALA A 99 2.02 -14.87 2.22
CA ALA A 99 0.93 -14.73 3.18
C ALA A 99 1.26 -13.81 4.38
N GLY A 100 2.51 -13.38 4.55
CA GLY A 100 2.90 -12.49 5.65
C GLY A 100 3.23 -13.23 6.95
N PRO A 101 2.86 -12.69 8.14
CA PRO A 101 1.88 -11.62 8.39
C PRO A 101 2.35 -10.21 8.03
N TYR A 102 3.65 -9.97 8.05
CA TYR A 102 4.27 -8.73 7.56
C TYR A 102 4.70 -8.93 6.10
N ILE A 103 4.48 -7.90 5.27
CA ILE A 103 4.70 -7.94 3.82
C ILE A 103 5.59 -6.83 3.27
N CYS A 104 5.99 -5.82 4.05
CA CYS A 104 6.70 -4.64 3.53
C CYS A 104 5.90 -3.95 2.38
N ALA A 105 6.27 -4.22 1.13
CA ALA A 105 5.52 -3.97 -0.10
C ALA A 105 5.13 -2.50 -0.36
N GLU A 106 5.81 -1.53 0.24
CA GLU A 106 5.44 -0.10 0.15
C GLU A 106 4.00 0.18 0.59
N TRP A 107 3.44 -0.70 1.42
CA TRP A 107 2.04 -0.68 1.87
C TRP A 107 1.95 -0.24 3.34
N ASP A 108 0.87 0.41 3.74
CA ASP A 108 0.73 0.95 5.11
C ASP A 108 1.14 -0.10 6.17
N MET A 109 2.12 0.28 7.00
CA MET A 109 2.66 -0.52 8.10
C MET A 109 3.19 -1.91 7.70
N GLY A 110 3.57 -2.10 6.43
CA GLY A 110 3.99 -3.39 5.91
C GLY A 110 2.86 -4.43 5.95
N GLY A 111 1.61 -3.99 5.81
CA GLY A 111 0.42 -4.83 5.86
C GLY A 111 -0.05 -5.20 7.26
N LEU A 112 0.66 -4.80 8.32
CA LEU A 112 0.24 -5.04 9.70
C LEU A 112 -0.92 -4.10 10.09
N PRO A 113 -1.97 -4.58 10.77
CA PRO A 113 -3.04 -3.71 11.23
C PRO A 113 -2.58 -2.74 12.31
N ALA A 114 -2.98 -1.47 12.18
CA ALA A 114 -2.60 -0.42 13.13
C ALA A 114 -3.15 -0.63 14.55
N TRP A 115 -4.25 -1.38 14.71
CA TRP A 115 -4.78 -1.75 16.02
C TRP A 115 -3.80 -2.61 16.85
N LEU A 116 -2.78 -3.22 16.23
CA LEU A 116 -1.68 -3.87 16.97
C LEU A 116 -0.95 -2.90 17.90
N LEU A 117 -0.92 -1.62 17.55
CA LEU A 117 -0.25 -0.57 18.32
C LEU A 117 -1.04 -0.14 19.57
N GLU A 118 -2.27 -0.65 19.78
CA GLU A 118 -3.02 -0.40 21.02
C GLU A 118 -2.22 -0.90 22.23
N LYS A 119 -1.44 -1.98 22.06
CA LYS A 119 -0.36 -2.33 22.99
C LYS A 119 0.87 -1.47 22.68
N LYS A 120 1.02 -0.34 23.39
CA LYS A 120 2.12 0.63 23.16
C LYS A 120 3.53 0.03 23.20
N SER A 121 3.73 -1.02 23.99
CA SER A 121 5.03 -1.70 24.15
C SER A 121 5.23 -2.88 23.19
N ILE A 122 4.32 -3.10 22.23
CA ILE A 122 4.40 -4.25 21.32
C ILE A 122 5.71 -4.21 20.52
N VAL A 123 6.38 -5.36 20.46
CA VAL A 123 7.50 -5.57 19.54
C VAL A 123 6.97 -6.35 18.34
N LEU A 124 6.67 -5.63 17.27
CA LEU A 124 6.19 -6.24 16.02
C LEU A 124 7.24 -7.20 15.45
N ARG A 125 6.78 -8.24 14.75
CA ARG A 125 7.64 -9.24 14.08
C ARG A 125 8.63 -9.90 15.07
N SER A 126 8.14 -10.29 16.23
CA SER A 126 8.91 -10.96 17.28
C SER A 126 8.03 -11.94 18.04
N SER A 127 8.59 -12.63 19.04
CA SER A 127 7.85 -13.52 19.95
C SER A 127 7.12 -12.79 21.07
N ASP A 128 6.87 -11.47 20.94
CA ASP A 128 5.95 -10.75 21.84
C ASP A 128 4.59 -11.46 21.86
N SER A 129 4.11 -11.84 23.05
CA SER A 129 2.90 -12.65 23.20
C SER A 129 1.66 -11.99 22.59
N GLY A 130 1.53 -10.66 22.72
CA GLY A 130 0.39 -9.93 22.15
C GLY A 130 0.44 -9.89 20.63
N TYR A 131 1.64 -9.83 20.05
CA TYR A 131 1.82 -9.96 18.61
C TYR A 131 1.52 -11.38 18.12
N LEU A 132 2.08 -12.40 18.78
CA LEU A 132 1.86 -13.81 18.39
C LEU A 132 0.38 -14.20 18.49
N GLU A 133 -0.34 -13.82 19.54
CA GLU A 133 -1.77 -14.08 19.69
C GLU A 133 -2.59 -13.46 18.55
N ALA A 134 -2.24 -12.24 18.12
CA ALA A 134 -2.90 -11.57 17.02
C ALA A 134 -2.61 -12.27 15.67
N VAL A 135 -1.34 -12.65 15.44
CA VAL A 135 -0.92 -13.40 14.25
C VAL A 135 -1.60 -14.78 14.20
N GLU A 136 -1.70 -15.47 15.33
CA GLU A 136 -2.38 -16.77 15.43
C GLU A 136 -3.84 -16.68 14.97
N ARG A 137 -4.58 -15.69 15.48
CA ARG A 137 -5.97 -15.46 15.07
C ARG A 137 -6.09 -15.15 13.59
N TRP A 138 -5.25 -14.24 13.08
CA TRP A 138 -5.28 -13.88 11.66
C TRP A 138 -4.97 -15.05 10.74
N MET A 139 -3.87 -15.77 11.00
CA MET A 139 -3.49 -16.93 10.20
C MET A 139 -4.48 -18.08 10.32
N GLY A 140 -5.13 -18.21 11.49
CA GLY A 140 -6.25 -19.13 11.71
C GLY A 140 -7.50 -18.82 10.88
N VAL A 141 -7.63 -17.60 10.33
CA VAL A 141 -8.66 -17.24 9.36
C VAL A 141 -8.14 -17.38 7.92
N LEU A 142 -6.97 -16.80 7.63
CA LEU A 142 -6.42 -16.75 6.28
C LEU A 142 -6.04 -18.14 5.76
N LEU A 143 -5.23 -18.90 6.49
CA LEU A 143 -4.62 -20.11 5.97
C LEU A 143 -5.63 -21.24 5.68
N PRO A 144 -6.69 -21.46 6.51
CA PRO A 144 -7.75 -22.38 6.13
C PRO A 144 -8.47 -22.01 4.83
N LYS A 145 -8.65 -20.70 4.53
CA LYS A 145 -9.19 -20.25 3.25
C LYS A 145 -8.25 -20.54 2.08
N MET A 146 -6.94 -20.53 2.31
CA MET A 146 -5.93 -20.82 1.28
C MET A 146 -5.75 -22.32 1.04
N ARG A 147 -6.05 -23.18 2.02
CA ARG A 147 -5.82 -24.63 1.94
C ARG A 147 -6.47 -25.29 0.70
N PRO A 148 -7.74 -25.02 0.34
CA PRO A 148 -8.34 -25.58 -0.88
C PRO A 148 -7.62 -25.15 -2.17
N TYR A 149 -6.95 -23.99 -2.15
CA TYR A 149 -6.24 -23.44 -3.29
C TYR A 149 -4.80 -23.97 -3.42
N LEU A 150 -4.33 -24.82 -2.50
CA LEU A 150 -3.03 -25.49 -2.62
C LEU A 150 -3.00 -26.44 -3.82
N TYR A 151 -1.84 -26.57 -4.45
CA TYR A 151 -1.67 -27.32 -5.69
C TYR A 151 -2.04 -28.80 -5.54
N GLN A 152 -1.65 -29.42 -4.42
CA GLN A 152 -2.02 -30.80 -4.06
C GLN A 152 -3.53 -30.97 -3.80
N ASN A 153 -4.23 -29.89 -3.45
CA ASN A 153 -5.67 -29.90 -3.20
C ASN A 153 -6.50 -29.46 -4.42
N GLY A 154 -5.86 -29.24 -5.57
CA GLY A 154 -6.55 -28.89 -6.82
C GLY A 154 -6.50 -27.40 -7.20
N GLY A 155 -5.96 -26.51 -6.37
CA GLY A 155 -5.84 -25.09 -6.69
C GLY A 155 -4.50 -24.66 -7.30
N PRO A 156 -4.24 -23.37 -7.50
CA PRO A 156 -3.04 -22.91 -8.21
C PRO A 156 -1.80 -22.71 -7.30
N ILE A 157 -1.93 -22.70 -5.97
CA ILE A 157 -0.85 -22.32 -5.05
C ILE A 157 0.21 -23.42 -4.94
N ILE A 158 1.40 -23.17 -5.50
CA ILE A 158 2.53 -24.12 -5.50
C ILE A 158 3.51 -23.89 -4.33
N MET A 159 3.60 -22.66 -3.85
CA MET A 159 4.55 -22.26 -2.80
C MET A 159 3.91 -21.18 -1.92
N VAL A 160 4.26 -21.17 -0.63
CA VAL A 160 3.80 -20.15 0.31
C VAL A 160 4.98 -19.57 1.08
N GLN A 161 5.17 -18.24 0.99
CA GLN A 161 6.21 -17.57 1.76
C GLN A 161 5.75 -17.34 3.20
N VAL A 162 6.67 -17.59 4.13
CA VAL A 162 6.53 -17.28 5.55
C VAL A 162 7.33 -16.01 5.85
N GLU A 163 6.69 -15.01 6.46
CA GLU A 163 7.31 -13.69 6.70
C GLU A 163 7.76 -12.98 5.40
N ASN A 164 8.46 -11.86 5.51
CA ASN A 164 9.13 -11.17 4.42
C ASN A 164 10.42 -10.49 4.86
N GLU A 165 11.55 -10.88 4.27
CA GLU A 165 12.87 -10.27 4.51
C GLU A 165 13.14 -10.10 6.01
N TYR A 166 12.93 -11.16 6.78
CA TYR A 166 13.11 -11.11 8.22
C TYR A 166 14.56 -10.84 8.60
N GLY A 167 15.50 -11.22 7.74
CA GLY A 167 16.92 -10.91 7.81
C GLY A 167 17.24 -9.41 7.82
N SER A 168 16.35 -8.59 7.27
CA SER A 168 16.47 -7.12 7.26
C SER A 168 15.88 -6.47 8.50
N TYR A 169 15.30 -7.25 9.41
CA TYR A 169 14.67 -6.77 10.64
C TYR A 169 15.56 -6.99 11.86
N PHE A 170 15.60 -6.00 12.75
CA PHE A 170 16.57 -5.95 13.85
C PHE A 170 16.38 -7.03 14.92
N ALA A 171 15.18 -7.60 15.05
CA ALA A 171 14.85 -8.50 16.15
C ALA A 171 15.58 -9.85 16.06
N CYS A 172 15.81 -10.37 14.85
CA CYS A 172 16.47 -11.66 14.62
C CYS A 172 15.93 -12.80 15.52
N ASP A 173 14.60 -12.84 15.71
CA ASP A 173 13.95 -13.77 16.63
C ASP A 173 13.53 -15.07 15.92
N TYR A 174 14.32 -16.13 16.08
CA TYR A 174 13.99 -17.44 15.51
C TYR A 174 12.83 -18.14 16.21
N ASN A 175 12.45 -17.79 17.44
CA ASN A 175 11.26 -18.37 18.06
C ASN A 175 10.00 -17.91 17.34
N TYR A 176 9.98 -16.66 16.89
CA TYR A 176 8.93 -16.14 16.01
C TYR A 176 8.87 -16.88 14.68
N LEU A 177 10.01 -17.05 13.98
CA LEU A 177 10.01 -17.79 12.71
C LEU A 177 9.58 -19.25 12.88
N ARG A 178 10.01 -19.93 13.96
CA ARG A 178 9.56 -21.31 14.27
C ARG A 178 8.08 -21.37 14.60
N PHE A 179 7.56 -20.37 15.32
CA PHE A 179 6.13 -20.25 15.59
C PHE A 179 5.34 -20.13 14.28
N LEU A 180 5.77 -19.28 13.35
CA LEU A 180 5.14 -19.16 12.04
C LEU A 180 5.22 -20.46 11.24
N LEU A 181 6.38 -21.11 11.18
CA LEU A 181 6.53 -22.41 10.51
C LEU A 181 5.51 -23.43 11.06
N LYS A 182 5.41 -23.56 12.40
CA LYS A 182 4.45 -24.48 13.04
C LYS A 182 3.01 -24.12 12.68
N LEU A 183 2.66 -22.83 12.72
CA LEU A 183 1.32 -22.35 12.42
C LEU A 183 0.92 -22.58 10.95
N PHE A 184 1.85 -22.36 10.03
CA PHE A 184 1.62 -22.62 8.60
C PHE A 184 1.46 -24.12 8.33
N ARG A 185 2.31 -24.96 8.93
CA ARG A 185 2.19 -26.42 8.83
C ARG A 185 0.87 -26.94 9.38
N LEU A 186 0.44 -26.41 10.54
CA LEU A 186 -0.84 -26.76 11.15
C LEU A 186 -2.02 -26.56 10.17
N HIS A 187 -2.07 -25.44 9.47
CA HIS A 187 -3.20 -25.10 8.60
C HIS A 187 -3.05 -25.59 7.15
N LEU A 188 -1.84 -25.63 6.60
CA LEU A 188 -1.61 -25.92 5.18
C LEU A 188 -1.14 -27.36 4.92
N GLY A 189 -0.71 -28.10 5.95
CA GLY A 189 -0.13 -29.44 5.81
C GLY A 189 1.38 -29.44 5.55
N ASP A 190 1.95 -30.63 5.47
CA ASP A 190 3.39 -30.85 5.35
C ASP A 190 3.87 -30.83 3.89
N GLU A 191 2.96 -31.00 2.93
CA GLU A 191 3.26 -31.16 1.50
C GLU A 191 3.57 -29.82 0.82
N VAL A 192 2.99 -28.72 1.29
CA VAL A 192 3.23 -27.40 0.67
C VAL A 192 4.69 -26.98 0.83
N VAL A 193 5.28 -26.46 -0.23
CA VAL A 193 6.61 -25.85 -0.16
C VAL A 193 6.50 -24.51 0.54
N LEU A 194 7.02 -24.43 1.76
CA LEU A 194 7.17 -23.19 2.52
C LEU A 194 8.57 -22.64 2.30
N PHE A 195 8.68 -21.32 2.13
CA PHE A 195 9.95 -20.66 1.82
C PHE A 195 10.08 -19.30 2.52
N THR A 196 11.30 -18.78 2.58
CA THR A 196 11.61 -17.39 2.98
C THR A 196 12.30 -16.66 1.84
N THR A 197 12.26 -15.32 1.86
CA THR A 197 12.96 -14.45 0.92
C THR A 197 13.72 -13.40 1.71
N ASP A 198 15.00 -13.22 1.41
CA ASP A 198 15.88 -12.22 2.00
C ASP A 198 16.89 -11.70 0.97
N GLY A 199 17.33 -10.45 1.09
CA GLY A 199 18.30 -9.88 0.16
C GLY A 199 19.59 -10.71 0.06
N ALA A 200 20.10 -10.90 -1.17
CA ALA A 200 21.15 -11.86 -1.52
C ALA A 200 22.54 -11.61 -0.88
N SER A 201 22.64 -11.79 0.44
CA SER A 201 23.85 -11.68 1.23
C SER A 201 23.78 -12.59 2.46
N GLN A 202 24.94 -13.03 2.96
CA GLN A 202 24.99 -13.79 4.22
C GLN A 202 24.48 -12.98 5.42
N PHE A 203 24.53 -11.64 5.35
CA PHE A 203 24.05 -10.77 6.43
C PHE A 203 22.53 -10.91 6.63
N HIS A 204 21.74 -10.81 5.56
CA HIS A 204 20.29 -10.97 5.66
C HIS A 204 19.91 -12.44 5.91
N LEU A 205 20.51 -13.37 5.15
CA LEU A 205 20.22 -14.80 5.27
C LEU A 205 20.49 -15.34 6.68
N LYS A 206 21.45 -14.75 7.42
CA LYS A 206 21.72 -15.13 8.81
C LYS A 206 20.43 -15.15 9.62
N CYS A 207 19.69 -14.04 9.67
CA CYS A 207 18.50 -13.91 10.52
C CYS A 207 17.19 -14.28 9.81
N GLY A 208 17.20 -14.36 8.47
CA GLY A 208 16.00 -14.62 7.67
C GLY A 208 15.76 -16.09 7.28
N ALA A 209 16.82 -16.90 7.19
CA ALA A 209 16.70 -18.33 6.88
C ALA A 209 16.35 -19.17 8.12
N LEU A 210 15.55 -20.23 7.94
CA LEU A 210 15.19 -21.18 9.00
C LEU A 210 15.09 -22.60 8.45
N GLN A 211 15.70 -23.57 9.15
CA GLN A 211 15.52 -25.00 8.84
C GLN A 211 14.03 -25.37 8.73
N GLY A 212 13.65 -26.00 7.62
CA GLY A 212 12.26 -26.39 7.32
C GLY A 212 11.49 -25.39 6.46
N LEU A 213 12.07 -24.21 6.21
CA LEU A 213 11.63 -23.24 5.20
C LEU A 213 12.74 -23.12 4.14
N TYR A 214 12.40 -23.30 2.87
CA TYR A 214 13.40 -23.18 1.81
C TYR A 214 13.89 -21.74 1.65
N ALA A 215 15.18 -21.47 1.77
CA ALA A 215 15.72 -20.12 1.66
C ALA A 215 15.88 -19.68 0.18
N THR A 216 15.18 -18.60 -0.17
CA THR A 216 15.33 -17.91 -1.46
C THR A 216 15.94 -16.53 -1.25
N VAL A 217 16.37 -15.90 -2.34
CA VAL A 217 16.96 -14.55 -2.27
C VAL A 217 16.22 -13.57 -3.18
N ASP A 218 16.38 -12.27 -2.91
CA ASP A 218 16.04 -11.21 -3.85
C ASP A 218 17.28 -10.39 -4.23
N PHE A 219 17.26 -9.80 -5.43
CA PHE A 219 18.30 -8.88 -5.90
C PHE A 219 17.90 -8.12 -7.17
N ALA A 220 18.45 -6.91 -7.29
CA ALA A 220 18.23 -5.98 -8.40
C ALA A 220 18.97 -6.35 -9.70
N PRO A 221 18.51 -5.83 -10.85
CA PRO A 221 19.23 -5.94 -12.11
C PRO A 221 20.55 -5.15 -12.09
N GLY A 222 21.47 -5.50 -13.00
CA GLY A 222 22.79 -4.87 -13.10
C GLY A 222 23.83 -5.34 -12.07
N GLY A 223 23.42 -6.13 -11.07
CA GLY A 223 24.31 -6.77 -10.10
C GLY A 223 24.95 -8.08 -10.60
N ASN A 224 25.81 -8.67 -9.77
CA ASN A 224 26.46 -9.96 -10.07
C ASN A 224 25.53 -11.14 -9.71
N VAL A 225 24.84 -11.69 -10.72
CA VAL A 225 23.90 -12.82 -10.58
C VAL A 225 24.56 -14.06 -9.95
N THR A 226 25.82 -14.35 -10.31
CA THR A 226 26.55 -15.50 -9.75
C THR A 226 26.78 -15.31 -8.25
N ALA A 227 27.23 -14.12 -7.83
CA ALA A 227 27.46 -13.83 -6.41
C ALA A 227 26.16 -13.91 -5.59
N ALA A 228 25.05 -13.40 -6.14
CA ALA A 228 23.74 -13.46 -5.49
C ALA A 228 23.28 -14.92 -5.25
N PHE A 229 23.39 -15.79 -6.26
CA PHE A 229 23.04 -17.20 -6.12
C PHE A 229 24.04 -18.00 -5.28
N LEU A 230 25.31 -17.58 -5.22
CA LEU A 230 26.26 -18.14 -4.24
C LEU A 230 25.87 -17.81 -2.80
N ALA A 231 25.28 -16.63 -2.55
CA ALA A 231 24.71 -16.32 -1.24
C ALA A 231 23.55 -17.27 -0.91
N GLN A 232 22.61 -17.49 -1.83
CA GLN A 232 21.54 -18.48 -1.62
C GLN A 232 22.11 -19.88 -1.31
N ARG A 233 23.13 -20.32 -2.07
CA ARG A 233 23.79 -21.62 -1.88
C ARG A 233 24.47 -21.80 -0.52
N SER A 234 24.78 -20.71 0.19
CA SER A 234 25.31 -20.79 1.55
C SER A 234 24.27 -21.23 2.58
N SER A 235 22.99 -20.97 2.31
CA SER A 235 21.85 -21.44 3.12
C SER A 235 21.21 -22.70 2.54
N GLU A 236 21.18 -22.83 1.21
CA GLU A 236 20.59 -23.96 0.48
C GLU A 236 21.62 -24.60 -0.48
N PRO A 237 22.53 -25.46 0.01
CA PRO A 237 23.56 -26.10 -0.82
C PRO A 237 23.00 -26.91 -1.98
N LYS A 238 21.74 -27.37 -1.86
CA LYS A 238 20.98 -28.14 -2.84
C LYS A 238 19.61 -27.50 -3.09
N GLY A 239 18.93 -27.91 -4.15
CA GLY A 239 17.60 -27.41 -4.54
C GLY A 239 17.65 -26.23 -5.54
N PRO A 240 16.49 -25.74 -5.99
CA PRO A 240 16.39 -24.74 -7.05
C PRO A 240 16.98 -23.38 -6.68
N LEU A 241 17.70 -22.77 -7.62
CA LEU A 241 18.01 -21.34 -7.53
C LEU A 241 16.72 -20.53 -7.72
N VAL A 242 16.53 -19.52 -6.87
CA VAL A 242 15.30 -18.70 -6.86
C VAL A 242 15.66 -17.25 -6.58
N ASN A 243 15.30 -16.35 -7.50
CA ASN A 243 15.15 -14.92 -7.20
C ASN A 243 13.66 -14.60 -7.01
N SER A 244 13.23 -14.42 -5.77
CA SER A 244 11.83 -14.20 -5.39
C SER A 244 11.36 -12.75 -5.62
N GLU A 245 12.27 -11.79 -5.73
CA GLU A 245 11.99 -10.41 -6.13
C GLU A 245 13.09 -9.86 -7.04
N PHE A 246 12.94 -10.10 -8.34
CA PHE A 246 13.76 -9.48 -9.36
C PHE A 246 13.17 -8.12 -9.74
N TYR A 247 13.79 -7.05 -9.25
CA TYR A 247 13.25 -5.70 -9.34
C TYR A 247 13.21 -5.16 -10.79
N THR A 248 12.01 -5.00 -11.36
CA THR A 248 11.79 -4.51 -12.75
C THR A 248 11.81 -2.98 -12.86
N GLY A 249 11.93 -2.31 -11.73
CA GLY A 249 11.81 -0.88 -11.53
C GLY A 249 12.10 -0.59 -10.07
N TRP A 250 11.50 0.45 -9.50
CA TRP A 250 11.65 0.75 -8.08
C TRP A 250 10.50 1.59 -7.53
N LEU A 251 10.41 1.70 -6.21
CA LEU A 251 9.45 2.55 -5.52
C LEU A 251 9.77 4.05 -5.68
N ASP A 252 8.76 4.89 -5.46
CA ASP A 252 8.87 6.35 -5.45
C ASP A 252 8.62 6.93 -4.05
N HIS A 253 9.04 8.18 -3.83
CA HIS A 253 8.64 9.00 -2.68
C HIS A 253 8.15 10.38 -3.15
N TRP A 254 7.18 10.97 -2.44
CA TRP A 254 6.79 12.35 -2.69
C TRP A 254 8.00 13.31 -2.54
N GLY A 255 8.22 14.15 -3.55
CA GLY A 255 9.31 15.12 -3.63
C GLY A 255 10.59 14.58 -4.29
N HIS A 256 10.61 13.32 -4.71
CA HIS A 256 11.74 12.70 -5.40
C HIS A 256 11.45 12.52 -6.89
N ARG A 257 12.48 12.23 -7.68
CA ARG A 257 12.30 11.87 -9.10
C ARG A 257 11.65 10.49 -9.19
N HIS A 258 10.79 10.31 -10.19
CA HIS A 258 10.24 8.99 -10.51
C HIS A 258 11.37 8.02 -10.82
N SER A 259 11.32 6.86 -10.18
CA SER A 259 12.28 5.77 -10.34
C SER A 259 12.06 5.05 -11.66
N VAL A 260 13.12 4.92 -12.45
CA VAL A 260 13.09 4.23 -13.75
C VAL A 260 14.30 3.32 -13.86
N VAL A 261 14.09 2.09 -14.33
CA VAL A 261 15.14 1.12 -14.63
C VAL A 261 15.07 0.75 -16.12
N PRO A 262 16.17 0.91 -16.88
CA PRO A 262 16.15 0.64 -18.32
C PRO A 262 15.74 -0.81 -18.67
N ALA A 263 14.87 -0.95 -19.67
CA ALA A 263 14.39 -2.25 -20.14
C ALA A 263 15.53 -3.20 -20.56
N GLU A 264 16.59 -2.67 -21.17
CA GLU A 264 17.76 -3.46 -21.58
C GLU A 264 18.51 -4.07 -20.38
N THR A 265 18.69 -3.30 -19.30
CA THR A 265 19.34 -3.77 -18.07
C THR A 265 18.56 -4.92 -17.45
N ILE A 266 17.23 -4.81 -17.40
CA ILE A 266 16.36 -5.86 -16.85
C ILE A 266 16.35 -7.08 -17.77
N ALA A 267 16.21 -6.89 -19.07
CA ALA A 267 16.21 -7.99 -20.05
C ALA A 267 17.53 -8.78 -20.03
N LYS A 268 18.66 -8.08 -19.94
CA LYS A 268 19.98 -8.70 -19.82
C LYS A 268 20.09 -9.53 -18.55
N THR A 269 19.78 -8.96 -17.38
CA THR A 269 19.87 -9.71 -16.12
C THR A 269 18.86 -10.85 -16.04
N LEU A 270 17.64 -10.68 -16.57
CA LEU A 270 16.65 -11.76 -16.68
C LEU A 270 17.20 -12.93 -17.51
N ASN A 271 17.82 -12.64 -18.66
CA ASN A 271 18.45 -13.65 -19.49
C ASN A 271 19.56 -14.40 -18.73
N GLU A 272 20.38 -13.69 -17.96
CA GLU A 272 21.43 -14.30 -17.13
C GLU A 272 20.85 -15.21 -16.03
N ILE A 273 19.75 -14.82 -15.39
CA ILE A 273 19.05 -15.63 -14.39
C ILE A 273 18.48 -16.90 -15.04
N LEU A 274 17.75 -16.76 -16.16
CA LEU A 274 17.12 -17.89 -16.84
C LEU A 274 18.12 -18.86 -17.47
N ALA A 275 19.26 -18.36 -17.99
CA ALA A 275 20.35 -19.17 -18.53
C ALA A 275 20.97 -20.11 -17.48
N ARG A 276 20.87 -19.77 -16.19
CA ARG A 276 21.35 -20.61 -15.07
C ARG A 276 20.31 -21.65 -14.62
N GLY A 277 19.15 -21.72 -15.29
CA GLY A 277 18.04 -22.58 -14.89
C GLY A 277 17.32 -22.12 -13.62
N ALA A 278 17.61 -20.91 -13.13
CA ALA A 278 16.99 -20.37 -11.92
C ALA A 278 15.53 -20.00 -12.16
N ASN A 279 14.74 -20.11 -11.10
CA ASN A 279 13.38 -19.59 -11.04
C ASN A 279 13.44 -18.10 -10.71
N VAL A 280 12.48 -17.35 -11.21
CA VAL A 280 12.45 -15.90 -11.04
C VAL A 280 11.02 -15.40 -10.92
N ASN A 281 10.82 -14.48 -9.99
CA ASN A 281 9.63 -13.65 -9.93
C ASN A 281 10.02 -12.19 -10.22
N LEU A 282 9.36 -11.60 -11.22
CA LEU A 282 9.55 -10.19 -11.59
C LEU A 282 8.73 -9.29 -10.66
N TYR A 283 9.39 -8.51 -9.81
CA TYR A 283 8.76 -7.59 -8.86
C TYR A 283 8.97 -6.13 -9.30
N MET A 284 7.95 -5.35 -9.65
CA MET A 284 6.57 -5.73 -9.97
C MET A 284 6.45 -6.15 -11.44
N PHE A 285 5.47 -6.99 -11.78
CA PHE A 285 5.08 -7.13 -13.20
C PHE A 285 4.01 -6.11 -13.58
N ILE A 286 3.06 -5.89 -12.67
CA ILE A 286 2.20 -4.70 -12.61
C ILE A 286 2.19 -4.23 -11.16
N GLY A 287 2.49 -2.96 -10.93
CA GLY A 287 2.41 -2.42 -9.58
C GLY A 287 1.00 -1.94 -9.20
N GLY A 288 0.37 -1.11 -10.05
CA GLY A 288 -1.00 -0.62 -9.83
C GLY A 288 -1.05 0.66 -9.00
N THR A 289 -2.03 0.77 -8.09
CA THR A 289 -2.31 2.00 -7.34
C THR A 289 -2.47 1.75 -5.84
N ASN A 290 -1.86 2.59 -5.02
CA ASN A 290 -2.15 2.74 -3.60
C ASN A 290 -3.40 3.60 -3.41
N PHE A 291 -4.59 3.05 -3.68
CA PHE A 291 -5.86 3.77 -3.46
C PHE A 291 -6.04 4.18 -1.99
N ALA A 292 -6.96 5.11 -1.74
CA ALA A 292 -7.29 5.59 -0.40
C ALA A 292 -6.07 6.05 0.41
N TYR A 293 -5.75 5.31 1.48
CA TYR A 293 -4.66 5.61 2.41
C TYR A 293 -3.62 4.48 2.49
N TRP A 294 -3.60 3.58 1.51
CA TRP A 294 -2.85 2.32 1.60
C TRP A 294 -1.35 2.42 1.33
N ASN A 295 -0.85 3.60 0.93
CA ASN A 295 0.58 3.83 0.81
C ASN A 295 1.28 3.67 2.17
N GLY A 296 2.50 3.18 2.20
CA GLY A 296 3.33 3.25 3.41
C GLY A 296 4.29 4.44 3.42
N ALA A 297 5.39 4.29 4.16
CA ALA A 297 6.54 5.19 4.16
C ALA A 297 7.86 4.47 4.44
N ASN A 298 9.01 5.10 4.15
CA ASN A 298 10.32 4.69 4.67
C ASN A 298 10.89 5.73 5.64
N MET A 299 12.03 5.39 6.28
CA MET A 299 12.82 6.31 7.11
C MET A 299 14.12 6.75 6.41
N PRO A 300 14.60 8.01 6.55
CA PRO A 300 13.92 9.15 7.21
C PRO A 300 12.54 9.41 6.58
N TYR A 301 11.60 10.03 7.31
CA TYR A 301 10.18 9.88 6.99
C TYR A 301 9.83 10.35 5.57
N MET A 302 9.57 9.39 4.68
CA MET A 302 9.29 9.61 3.26
C MET A 302 8.11 8.73 2.84
N PRO A 303 6.90 9.30 2.68
CA PRO A 303 5.73 8.55 2.22
C PRO A 303 5.82 8.25 0.73
N GLN A 304 5.53 7.00 0.34
CA GLN A 304 5.39 6.63 -1.07
C GLN A 304 4.12 7.25 -1.68
N PRO A 305 4.09 7.56 -2.99
CA PRO A 305 2.96 8.20 -3.63
C PRO A 305 1.76 7.27 -3.85
N THR A 306 0.68 7.83 -4.39
CA THR A 306 -0.55 7.09 -4.71
C THR A 306 -0.31 6.14 -5.88
N SER A 307 0.42 6.57 -6.90
CA SER A 307 0.84 5.66 -7.97
C SER A 307 1.80 4.62 -7.40
N TYR A 308 1.57 3.37 -7.78
CA TYR A 308 2.53 2.29 -7.63
C TYR A 308 2.87 1.76 -9.02
N ASP A 309 3.00 2.64 -10.03
CA ASP A 309 3.40 2.27 -11.40
C ASP A 309 4.69 1.44 -11.42
N TYR A 310 5.63 1.82 -10.56
CA TYR A 310 6.91 1.14 -10.31
C TYR A 310 7.85 1.15 -11.52
N ASP A 311 7.52 1.80 -12.64
CA ASP A 311 8.13 1.55 -13.95
C ASP A 311 8.03 0.05 -14.32
N ALA A 312 6.92 -0.58 -13.95
CA ALA A 312 6.72 -2.01 -14.17
C ALA A 312 6.48 -2.33 -15.67
N PRO A 313 6.65 -3.59 -16.10
CA PRO A 313 6.36 -4.02 -17.46
C PRO A 313 4.94 -3.68 -17.92
N LEU A 314 3.95 -3.79 -17.03
CA LEU A 314 2.64 -3.18 -17.21
C LEU A 314 2.57 -1.90 -16.37
N SER A 315 2.15 -0.79 -16.99
CA SER A 315 1.98 0.49 -16.28
C SER A 315 0.91 0.39 -15.18
N GLU A 316 0.76 1.45 -14.37
CA GLU A 316 -0.29 1.60 -13.36
C GLU A 316 -1.69 1.23 -13.89
N ALA A 317 -2.03 1.61 -15.13
CA ALA A 317 -3.32 1.30 -15.75
C ALA A 317 -3.35 -0.03 -16.54
N GLY A 318 -2.27 -0.82 -16.48
CA GLY A 318 -2.15 -2.11 -17.15
C GLY A 318 -1.82 -2.02 -18.63
N ASP A 319 -1.11 -0.97 -19.06
CA ASP A 319 -0.74 -0.75 -20.46
C ASP A 319 0.48 -1.60 -20.85
N LEU A 320 0.52 -2.04 -22.11
CA LEU A 320 1.67 -2.79 -22.65
C LEU A 320 2.82 -1.82 -22.96
N THR A 321 3.93 -1.92 -22.22
CA THR A 321 5.11 -1.06 -22.41
C THR A 321 6.17 -1.70 -23.31
N GLU A 322 7.20 -0.95 -23.70
CA GLU A 322 8.38 -1.52 -24.35
C GLU A 322 9.07 -2.58 -23.47
N LYS A 323 9.08 -2.37 -22.15
CA LYS A 323 9.62 -3.31 -21.17
C LYS A 323 8.85 -4.62 -21.16
N TYR A 324 7.52 -4.60 -21.28
CA TYR A 324 6.71 -5.81 -21.46
C TYR A 324 7.20 -6.66 -22.63
N PHE A 325 7.36 -6.05 -23.81
CA PHE A 325 7.76 -6.78 -25.02
C PHE A 325 9.21 -7.25 -24.96
N ALA A 326 10.11 -6.47 -24.36
CA ALA A 326 11.51 -6.87 -24.14
C ALA A 326 11.62 -8.13 -23.27
N LEU A 327 10.89 -8.16 -22.16
CA LEU A 327 10.89 -9.32 -21.25
C LEU A 327 10.21 -10.53 -21.87
N ARG A 328 9.09 -10.33 -22.58
CA ARG A 328 8.42 -11.39 -23.35
C ARG A 328 9.38 -12.03 -24.36
N LYS A 329 10.22 -11.23 -25.05
CA LYS A 329 11.24 -11.74 -25.98
C LYS A 329 12.26 -12.63 -25.27
N VAL A 330 12.78 -12.20 -24.12
CA VAL A 330 13.71 -13.01 -23.31
C VAL A 330 13.07 -14.31 -22.85
N ILE A 331 11.83 -14.25 -22.33
CA ILE A 331 11.09 -15.45 -21.90
C ILE A 331 10.92 -16.44 -23.06
N GLY A 332 10.60 -15.93 -24.26
CA GLY A 332 10.45 -16.73 -25.48
C GLY A 332 11.73 -17.46 -25.94
N MET A 333 12.90 -17.09 -25.43
CA MET A 333 14.15 -17.83 -25.68
C MET A 333 14.22 -19.14 -24.90
N TYR A 334 13.45 -19.26 -23.81
CA TYR A 334 13.54 -20.39 -22.87
C TYR A 334 12.30 -21.27 -22.81
N LYS A 335 11.21 -20.87 -23.47
CA LYS A 335 9.95 -21.62 -23.55
C LYS A 335 9.09 -21.12 -24.69
N GLN A 336 8.13 -21.95 -25.10
CA GLN A 336 7.09 -21.54 -26.03
C GLN A 336 6.17 -20.50 -25.37
N LEU A 337 5.95 -19.37 -26.06
CA LEU A 337 5.02 -18.34 -25.63
C LEU A 337 3.59 -18.73 -26.02
N PRO A 338 2.56 -18.33 -25.26
CA PRO A 338 1.17 -18.55 -25.67
C PRO A 338 0.86 -17.93 -27.03
N GLU A 339 0.09 -18.66 -27.83
CA GLU A 339 -0.47 -18.20 -29.09
C GLU A 339 -1.68 -17.29 -28.85
N GLY A 340 -2.03 -16.47 -29.85
CA GLY A 340 -3.17 -15.57 -29.79
C GLY A 340 -2.80 -14.11 -29.52
N LEU A 341 -3.82 -13.27 -29.45
CA LEU A 341 -3.67 -11.83 -29.26
C LEU A 341 -3.50 -11.49 -27.78
N ILE A 342 -2.56 -10.58 -27.50
CA ILE A 342 -2.42 -9.98 -26.18
C ILE A 342 -3.59 -9.00 -26.00
N PRO A 343 -4.33 -9.03 -24.87
CA PRO A 343 -5.35 -8.02 -24.59
C PRO A 343 -4.74 -6.60 -24.69
N PRO A 344 -5.41 -5.65 -25.36
CA PRO A 344 -4.82 -4.36 -25.63
C PRO A 344 -4.70 -3.50 -24.37
N THR A 345 -3.88 -2.45 -24.48
CA THR A 345 -3.94 -1.30 -23.56
C THR A 345 -5.38 -0.73 -23.54
N THR A 346 -5.91 -0.45 -22.35
CA THR A 346 -7.27 0.11 -22.24
C THR A 346 -7.32 1.51 -22.86
N PRO A 347 -8.41 1.87 -23.56
CA PRO A 347 -8.54 3.21 -24.09
C PRO A 347 -8.65 4.21 -22.93
N LYS A 348 -8.02 5.38 -23.10
CA LYS A 348 -8.04 6.48 -22.14
C LYS A 348 -8.81 7.65 -22.74
N PHE A 349 -9.70 8.26 -21.97
CA PHE A 349 -10.53 9.38 -22.44
C PHE A 349 -10.28 10.65 -21.63
N ALA A 350 -10.02 11.76 -22.30
CA ALA A 350 -9.89 13.06 -21.67
C ALA A 350 -11.28 13.73 -21.51
N TYR A 351 -11.95 13.51 -20.37
CA TYR A 351 -13.26 14.11 -20.06
C TYR A 351 -13.25 15.64 -19.95
N GLY A 352 -12.08 16.26 -19.93
CA GLY A 352 -11.92 17.72 -19.88
C GLY A 352 -11.92 18.29 -18.47
N LYS A 353 -12.21 19.59 -18.36
CA LYS A 353 -12.16 20.32 -17.09
C LYS A 353 -13.51 20.21 -16.37
N VAL A 354 -13.48 19.77 -15.12
CA VAL A 354 -14.63 19.84 -14.19
C VAL A 354 -14.43 21.02 -13.25
N ARG A 355 -15.44 21.89 -13.15
CA ARG A 355 -15.42 22.99 -12.19
C ARG A 355 -15.88 22.46 -10.83
N LEU A 356 -15.12 22.78 -9.79
CA LEU A 356 -15.50 22.48 -8.41
C LEU A 356 -15.95 23.77 -7.71
N GLN A 357 -16.82 23.62 -6.73
CA GLN A 357 -17.32 24.68 -5.86
C GLN A 357 -17.00 24.33 -4.41
N LYS A 358 -16.67 25.34 -3.60
CA LYS A 358 -16.48 25.15 -2.16
C LYS A 358 -17.78 24.60 -1.55
N ALA A 359 -17.69 23.42 -0.94
CA ALA A 359 -18.75 22.87 -0.12
C ALA A 359 -18.65 23.45 1.30
N GLY A 360 -17.54 23.21 1.99
CA GLY A 360 -17.33 23.70 3.35
C GLY A 360 -15.94 23.40 3.87
N THR A 361 -15.50 24.16 4.86
CA THR A 361 -14.26 23.86 5.60
C THR A 361 -14.46 22.64 6.49
N VAL A 362 -13.38 21.93 6.85
CA VAL A 362 -13.43 20.81 7.81
C VAL A 362 -14.10 21.22 9.13
N LEU A 363 -13.88 22.47 9.58
CA LEU A 363 -14.48 23.00 10.80
C LEU A 363 -15.98 23.26 10.68
N GLU A 364 -16.45 23.71 9.50
CA GLU A 364 -17.88 23.99 9.25
C GLU A 364 -18.72 22.73 9.18
N VAL A 365 -18.13 21.59 8.77
CA VAL A 365 -18.82 20.29 8.67
C VAL A 365 -18.43 19.33 9.80
N LEU A 366 -17.77 19.81 10.85
CA LEU A 366 -17.18 18.97 11.91
C LEU A 366 -18.19 18.04 12.58
N ASP A 367 -19.41 18.50 12.84
CA ASP A 367 -20.47 17.69 13.46
C ASP A 367 -20.85 16.49 12.57
N GLY A 368 -20.80 16.65 11.25
CA GLY A 368 -21.02 15.58 10.29
C GLY A 368 -19.82 14.63 10.13
N LEU A 369 -18.61 15.14 10.31
CA LEU A 369 -17.37 14.33 10.27
C LEU A 369 -17.14 13.56 11.57
N SER A 370 -17.62 14.07 12.69
CA SER A 370 -17.39 13.51 14.03
C SER A 370 -18.71 13.46 14.82
N PRO A 371 -19.67 12.61 14.39
CA PRO A 371 -21.01 12.59 14.98
C PRO A 371 -21.04 12.20 16.46
N SER A 372 -20.01 11.49 16.93
CA SER A 372 -19.83 11.14 18.35
C SER A 372 -19.27 12.28 19.21
N GLY A 373 -18.88 13.40 18.59
CA GLY A 373 -18.21 14.50 19.25
C GLY A 373 -16.75 14.20 19.63
N PRO A 374 -16.08 15.14 20.33
CA PRO A 374 -14.66 15.01 20.67
C PRO A 374 -14.41 14.08 21.84
N VAL A 375 -13.25 13.44 21.81
CA VAL A 375 -12.61 12.87 23.01
C VAL A 375 -11.85 13.98 23.73
N ARG A 376 -12.12 14.17 25.03
CA ARG A 376 -11.43 15.16 25.86
C ARG A 376 -10.25 14.53 26.61
N SER A 377 -9.10 15.20 26.60
CA SER A 377 -7.90 14.74 27.29
C SER A 377 -7.02 15.91 27.75
N THR A 378 -6.28 15.74 28.85
CA THR A 378 -5.32 16.76 29.31
C THR A 378 -4.17 16.95 28.32
N TYR A 379 -3.68 15.87 27.71
CA TYR A 379 -2.60 15.86 26.72
C TYR A 379 -3.08 15.20 25.41
N PRO A 380 -2.40 15.42 24.27
CA PRO A 380 -2.80 14.81 23.01
C PRO A 380 -2.83 13.28 23.07
N LEU A 381 -3.77 12.67 22.35
CA LEU A 381 -3.87 11.23 22.13
C LEU A 381 -3.47 10.88 20.69
N THR A 382 -2.86 9.72 20.49
CA THR A 382 -2.50 9.22 19.16
C THR A 382 -3.72 8.76 18.37
N PHE A 383 -3.55 8.57 17.06
CA PHE A 383 -4.57 8.01 16.18
C PHE A 383 -5.10 6.66 16.67
N VAL A 384 -4.19 5.80 17.16
CA VAL A 384 -4.52 4.46 17.66
C VAL A 384 -5.35 4.54 18.94
N GLU A 385 -5.03 5.45 19.87
CA GLU A 385 -5.82 5.65 21.10
C GLU A 385 -7.25 6.15 20.81
N LEU A 386 -7.44 6.80 19.67
CA LEU A 386 -8.75 7.26 19.18
C LEU A 386 -9.49 6.21 18.34
N LYS A 387 -8.89 5.02 18.12
CA LYS A 387 -9.39 3.98 17.23
C LYS A 387 -9.62 4.45 15.79
N GLN A 388 -8.85 5.45 15.34
CA GLN A 388 -8.84 5.90 13.96
C GLN A 388 -7.48 5.58 13.34
N TYR A 389 -7.46 4.69 12.36
CA TYR A 389 -6.20 4.17 11.84
C TYR A 389 -5.68 4.93 10.60
N PHE A 390 -6.55 5.58 9.84
CA PHE A 390 -6.22 6.27 8.58
C PHE A 390 -6.82 7.67 8.51
N GLY A 391 -6.47 8.44 7.48
CA GLY A 391 -7.05 9.76 7.22
C GLY A 391 -6.53 10.83 8.18
N TYR A 392 -7.46 11.56 8.80
CA TYR A 392 -7.21 12.83 9.46
C TYR A 392 -7.90 12.93 10.83
N VAL A 393 -7.23 13.52 11.81
CA VAL A 393 -7.80 13.81 13.13
C VAL A 393 -7.63 15.30 13.42
N LEU A 394 -8.68 15.95 13.91
CA LEU A 394 -8.60 17.35 14.35
C LEU A 394 -8.31 17.39 15.86
N TYR A 395 -7.24 18.11 16.22
CA TYR A 395 -6.88 18.41 17.61
C TYR A 395 -7.17 19.88 17.89
N ARG A 396 -8.03 20.14 18.87
CA ARG A 396 -8.42 21.49 19.30
C ARG A 396 -8.01 21.75 20.73
N THR A 397 -7.46 22.94 20.99
CA THR A 397 -7.28 23.50 22.34
C THR A 397 -7.49 25.01 22.26
N THR A 398 -7.34 25.73 23.38
CA THR A 398 -7.47 27.19 23.41
C THR A 398 -6.12 27.85 23.70
N LEU A 399 -5.86 29.02 23.10
CA LEU A 399 -4.65 29.78 23.41
C LEU A 399 -4.66 30.25 24.88
N PRO A 400 -3.65 29.89 25.69
CA PRO A 400 -3.63 30.24 27.12
C PRO A 400 -3.29 31.71 27.38
N LYS A 401 -2.78 32.43 26.38
CA LYS A 401 -2.32 33.83 26.48
C LYS A 401 -2.49 34.54 25.15
N ASN A 402 -2.43 35.87 25.18
CA ASN A 402 -2.43 36.69 23.98
C ASN A 402 -1.12 36.50 23.20
N CYS A 403 -1.24 36.13 21.94
CA CYS A 403 -0.16 36.00 20.97
C CYS A 403 -0.26 37.15 19.96
N VAL A 404 -0.11 38.40 20.43
CA VAL A 404 -0.15 39.59 19.58
C VAL A 404 1.09 39.62 18.68
N GLU A 405 2.25 39.32 19.25
CA GLU A 405 3.47 39.07 18.50
C GLU A 405 3.56 37.60 18.07
N PRO A 406 4.17 37.31 16.90
CA PRO A 406 4.36 35.94 16.41
C PRO A 406 4.99 35.04 17.48
N THR A 407 4.20 34.11 18.01
CA THR A 407 4.58 33.23 19.12
C THR A 407 4.84 31.82 18.60
N PRO A 408 5.97 31.18 18.93
CA PRO A 408 6.32 29.89 18.34
C PRO A 408 5.46 28.75 18.91
N LEU A 409 4.67 28.10 18.05
CA LEU A 409 4.07 26.79 18.29
C LEU A 409 5.07 25.72 17.84
N SER A 410 5.48 24.83 18.75
CA SER A 410 6.54 23.85 18.50
C SER A 410 6.13 22.44 18.90
N SER A 411 6.66 21.45 18.17
CA SER A 411 6.70 20.05 18.58
C SER A 411 8.15 19.69 18.94
N PRO A 412 8.60 19.92 20.18
CA PRO A 412 10.01 19.86 20.55
C PRO A 412 10.63 18.47 20.40
N LEU A 413 9.81 17.42 20.43
CA LEU A 413 10.23 16.02 20.27
C LEU A 413 9.87 15.43 18.91
N ASN A 414 9.64 16.27 17.89
CA ASN A 414 9.26 15.82 16.54
C ASN A 414 7.99 14.96 16.54
N GLY A 415 7.00 15.34 17.35
CA GLY A 415 5.80 14.55 17.63
C GLY A 415 4.61 14.79 16.71
N VAL A 416 4.76 15.53 15.61
CA VAL A 416 3.71 15.66 14.59
C VAL A 416 3.89 14.51 13.61
N HIS A 417 3.07 13.46 13.72
CA HIS A 417 3.11 12.30 12.84
C HIS A 417 1.85 12.29 11.93
N ASP A 418 1.88 12.90 10.74
CA ASP A 418 3.09 13.35 10.04
C ASP A 418 3.07 14.79 9.55
N ARG A 419 1.87 15.34 9.32
CA ARG A 419 1.72 16.71 8.84
C ARG A 419 0.51 17.33 9.50
N ALA A 420 0.66 18.56 9.98
CA ALA A 420 -0.39 19.26 10.71
C ALA A 420 -0.67 20.63 10.11
N TYR A 421 -1.93 20.87 9.76
CA TYR A 421 -2.46 22.12 9.23
C TYR A 421 -3.03 22.94 10.37
N VAL A 422 -2.38 24.06 10.70
CA VAL A 422 -2.66 24.83 11.91
C VAL A 422 -3.50 26.06 11.57
N SER A 423 -4.56 26.29 12.34
CA SER A 423 -5.36 27.51 12.29
C SER A 423 -5.71 28.02 13.68
N VAL A 424 -5.92 29.33 13.81
CA VAL A 424 -6.38 29.99 15.04
C VAL A 424 -7.66 30.75 14.71
N ASP A 425 -8.76 30.43 15.39
CA ASP A 425 -10.12 30.94 15.10
C ASP A 425 -10.47 30.88 13.59
N GLY A 426 -10.09 29.78 12.93
CA GLY A 426 -10.31 29.57 11.50
C GLY A 426 -9.37 30.37 10.58
N VAL A 427 -8.38 31.08 11.11
CA VAL A 427 -7.35 31.76 10.32
C VAL A 427 -6.12 30.84 10.19
N PRO A 428 -5.74 30.43 8.97
CA PRO A 428 -4.63 29.50 8.76
C PRO A 428 -3.28 30.16 9.14
N GLN A 429 -2.44 29.41 9.87
CA GLN A 429 -1.16 29.88 10.40
C GLN A 429 0.05 29.23 9.70
N GLY A 430 -0.11 28.02 9.17
CA GLY A 430 0.96 27.29 8.48
C GLY A 430 0.92 25.79 8.74
N VAL A 431 2.04 25.12 8.45
CA VAL A 431 2.16 23.67 8.49
C VAL A 431 3.35 23.21 9.34
N LEU A 432 3.08 22.31 10.29
CA LEU A 432 4.12 21.50 10.93
C LEU A 432 4.30 20.20 10.15
N GLU A 433 5.53 19.74 9.97
CA GLU A 433 5.88 18.55 9.18
C GLU A 433 6.96 17.75 9.89
N ARG A 434 6.71 16.44 10.09
CA ARG A 434 7.66 15.46 10.62
C ARG A 434 9.02 15.59 9.94
N ASP A 435 10.09 15.60 10.74
CA ASP A 435 11.49 15.73 10.30
C ASP A 435 11.87 17.03 9.55
N LYS A 436 10.92 17.95 9.27
CA LYS A 436 11.19 19.15 8.44
C LYS A 436 10.83 20.47 9.11
N SER A 437 9.60 20.61 9.59
CA SER A 437 9.08 21.86 10.16
C SER A 437 8.46 21.56 11.52
N LEU A 438 9.29 21.62 12.57
CA LEU A 438 8.87 21.32 13.95
C LEU A 438 8.35 22.53 14.70
N LYS A 439 8.40 23.72 14.09
CA LYS A 439 8.01 24.99 14.68
C LYS A 439 7.46 25.93 13.63
N ILE A 440 6.34 26.57 13.94
CA ILE A 440 5.79 27.71 13.21
C ILE A 440 5.47 28.84 14.20
N ASN A 441 5.40 30.08 13.73
CA ASN A 441 4.89 31.17 14.56
C ASN A 441 3.39 31.33 14.31
N ILE A 442 2.62 31.52 15.38
CA ILE A 442 1.17 31.76 15.33
C ILE A 442 0.82 33.08 16.02
N THR A 443 -0.34 33.63 15.69
CA THR A 443 -0.91 34.82 16.34
C THR A 443 -2.37 34.58 16.72
N GLY A 444 -2.85 35.25 17.77
CA GLY A 444 -4.23 35.08 18.26
C GLY A 444 -4.46 35.68 19.65
N GLN A 445 -5.72 35.78 20.05
CA GLN A 445 -6.11 36.25 21.39
C GLN A 445 -6.20 35.08 22.37
N ALA A 446 -6.03 35.34 23.67
CA ALA A 446 -6.28 34.34 24.70
C ALA A 446 -7.73 33.82 24.59
N GLY A 447 -7.90 32.51 24.75
CA GLY A 447 -9.19 31.83 24.58
C GLY A 447 -9.57 31.51 23.13
N ALA A 448 -8.83 32.00 22.13
CA ALA A 448 -9.04 31.61 20.73
C ALA A 448 -8.84 30.11 20.52
N ASN A 449 -9.62 29.50 19.63
CA ASN A 449 -9.48 28.10 19.26
C ASN A 449 -8.21 27.90 18.44
N LEU A 450 -7.29 27.08 18.93
CA LEU A 450 -6.16 26.54 18.18
C LEU A 450 -6.54 25.18 17.63
N ASP A 451 -6.71 25.12 16.30
CA ASP A 451 -7.13 23.95 15.55
C ASP A 451 -5.95 23.38 14.75
N ILE A 452 -5.72 22.08 14.90
CA ILE A 452 -4.59 21.36 14.31
C ILE A 452 -5.13 20.10 13.63
N LEU A 453 -5.34 20.16 12.31
CA LEU A 453 -5.73 18.99 11.52
C LEU A 453 -4.47 18.18 11.21
N VAL A 454 -4.35 16.97 11.78
CA VAL A 454 -3.20 16.09 11.57
C VAL A 454 -3.55 15.01 10.55
N GLU A 455 -2.69 14.82 9.56
CA GLU A 455 -2.78 13.76 8.55
C GLU A 455 -1.85 12.59 8.91
N ASN A 456 -2.39 11.37 8.89
CA ASN A 456 -1.59 10.16 8.73
C ASN A 456 -1.19 10.03 7.24
N MET A 457 0.08 10.25 6.92
CA MET A 457 0.59 10.21 5.54
C MET A 457 1.00 8.80 5.06
N GLY A 458 0.80 7.76 5.89
CA GLY A 458 1.18 6.37 5.62
C GLY A 458 2.20 5.86 6.64
N ARG A 459 1.94 4.74 7.30
CA ARG A 459 2.86 4.15 8.29
C ARG A 459 4.10 3.58 7.64
N ILE A 460 5.22 3.72 8.36
CA ILE A 460 6.50 3.15 7.94
C ILE A 460 6.36 1.64 7.73
N ASN A 461 6.78 1.18 6.55
CA ASN A 461 6.59 -0.20 6.12
C ASN A 461 7.86 -1.04 6.11
N PHE A 462 9.04 -0.43 6.33
CA PHE A 462 10.32 -1.13 6.33
C PHE A 462 11.24 -0.61 7.44
N GLY A 463 12.06 -1.51 7.98
CA GLY A 463 13.03 -1.22 9.04
C GLY A 463 12.45 -1.21 10.46
N ARG A 464 13.24 -0.70 11.41
CA ARG A 464 12.97 -0.79 12.86
C ARG A 464 11.83 0.08 13.40
N TYR A 465 11.36 1.05 12.62
CA TYR A 465 10.43 2.09 13.07
C TYR A 465 9.00 1.87 12.55
N ASN A 466 8.61 0.61 12.32
CA ASN A 466 7.28 0.23 11.82
C ASN A 466 6.19 0.31 12.90
N ASN A 467 6.53 0.52 14.16
CA ASN A 467 5.61 0.86 15.25
C ASN A 467 5.20 2.35 15.23
N ASP A 468 4.64 2.80 14.11
CA ASP A 468 4.39 4.21 13.81
C ASP A 468 2.95 4.63 14.17
N PHE A 469 2.77 5.28 15.33
CA PHE A 469 1.47 5.54 15.97
C PHE A 469 0.56 6.54 15.26
N LYS A 470 1.14 7.57 14.63
CA LYS A 470 0.44 8.71 14.00
C LYS A 470 -0.33 9.61 14.97
N GLY A 471 -0.62 10.83 14.51
CA GLY A 471 -1.23 11.91 15.30
C GLY A 471 -0.19 12.79 16.00
N LEU A 472 -0.62 13.46 17.06
CA LEU A 472 0.28 14.15 17.98
C LEU A 472 0.82 13.13 18.99
N VAL A 473 2.02 12.59 18.73
CA VAL A 473 2.64 11.52 19.54
C VAL A 473 3.46 12.06 20.73
N SER A 474 3.59 13.38 20.83
CA SER A 474 4.12 14.08 22.01
C SER A 474 3.50 15.47 22.13
N ASN A 475 3.73 16.13 23.27
CA ASN A 475 3.16 17.43 23.57
C ASN A 475 3.62 18.53 22.59
N LEU A 476 2.71 19.46 22.31
CA LEU A 476 3.05 20.73 21.67
C LEU A 476 3.30 21.81 22.73
N THR A 477 4.18 22.75 22.41
CA THR A 477 4.45 23.92 23.24
C THR A 477 4.11 25.21 22.51
N LEU A 478 3.60 26.20 23.25
CA LEU A 478 3.44 27.57 22.79
C LEU A 478 4.45 28.45 23.53
N ALA A 479 5.48 28.90 22.83
CA ALA A 479 6.74 29.29 23.43
C ALA A 479 7.31 28.14 24.27
N GLN A 480 7.47 28.33 25.58
CA GLN A 480 7.97 27.31 26.51
C GLN A 480 6.85 26.53 27.23
N ASP A 481 5.59 26.96 27.09
CA ASP A 481 4.47 26.38 27.84
C ASP A 481 3.88 25.18 27.12
N ILE A 482 3.73 24.05 27.81
CA ILE A 482 3.03 22.88 27.27
C ILE A 482 1.55 23.20 27.13
N LEU A 483 0.99 22.94 25.94
CA LEU A 483 -0.45 23.07 25.68
C LEU A 483 -1.20 21.88 26.26
N VAL A 484 -2.29 22.18 26.98
CA VAL A 484 -3.14 21.20 27.68
C VAL A 484 -4.62 21.47 27.42
N GLY A 485 -5.48 20.51 27.76
CA GLY A 485 -6.93 20.65 27.59
C GLY A 485 -7.32 20.52 26.12
N TRP A 486 -7.23 19.29 25.61
CA TRP A 486 -7.49 18.94 24.23
C TRP A 486 -8.90 18.39 24.04
N GLU A 487 -9.58 18.88 23.01
CA GLU A 487 -10.73 18.25 22.37
C GLU A 487 -10.26 17.63 21.05
N ILE A 488 -10.39 16.32 20.90
CA ILE A 488 -9.80 15.58 19.79
C ILE A 488 -10.91 14.86 19.02
N TYR A 489 -11.04 15.19 17.74
CA TYR A 489 -12.13 14.74 16.87
C TYR A 489 -11.60 13.75 15.84
N PRO A 490 -11.91 12.45 15.99
CA PRO A 490 -11.79 11.48 14.91
C PRO A 490 -12.74 11.87 13.77
N LEU A 491 -12.30 11.80 12.51
CA LEU A 491 -13.04 12.28 11.35
C LEU A 491 -13.40 11.12 10.40
N ASP A 492 -14.68 10.78 10.31
CA ASP A 492 -15.24 9.86 9.32
C ASP A 492 -15.45 10.56 7.97
N ILE A 493 -14.33 10.93 7.31
CA ILE A 493 -14.36 11.64 6.03
C ILE A 493 -14.91 10.75 4.92
N ASP A 494 -14.52 9.48 4.85
CA ASP A 494 -15.01 8.57 3.80
C ASP A 494 -16.53 8.34 3.94
N GLY A 495 -17.04 8.15 5.17
CA GLY A 495 -18.48 8.05 5.43
C GLY A 495 -19.23 9.33 5.07
N ALA A 496 -18.70 10.49 5.45
CA ALA A 496 -19.27 11.79 5.11
C ALA A 496 -19.30 12.08 3.60
N VAL A 497 -18.25 11.69 2.87
CA VAL A 497 -18.22 11.81 1.40
C VAL A 497 -19.25 10.89 0.75
N ASN A 498 -19.41 9.67 1.24
CA ASN A 498 -20.41 8.72 0.74
C ASN A 498 -21.86 9.19 1.00
N TYR A 499 -22.12 9.82 2.15
CA TYR A 499 -23.44 10.41 2.45
C TYR A 499 -23.70 11.70 1.65
N GLY A 500 -22.64 12.39 1.23
CA GLY A 500 -22.67 13.64 0.48
C GLY A 500 -22.37 14.84 1.38
N ILE A 501 -21.15 15.36 1.29
CA ILE A 501 -20.61 16.41 2.16
C ILE A 501 -21.46 17.70 2.18
N ILE A 502 -22.14 18.00 1.08
CA ILE A 502 -23.00 19.20 0.94
C ILE A 502 -24.17 19.15 1.92
N TYR A 503 -24.68 17.96 2.25
CA TYR A 503 -25.79 17.80 3.17
C TYR A 503 -25.40 18.01 4.64
N LEU A 504 -24.10 18.09 4.94
CA LEU A 504 -23.60 18.32 6.30
C LEU A 504 -23.50 19.81 6.67
N LEU A 505 -23.79 20.71 5.73
CA LEU A 505 -23.76 22.15 5.97
C LEU A 505 -25.09 22.63 6.53
N HIS A 506 -25.08 23.13 7.76
CA HIS A 506 -26.27 23.78 8.30
C HIS A 506 -26.43 25.24 7.88
N HIS A 507 -25.37 26.04 7.68
CA HIS A 507 -25.45 27.40 7.12
C HIS A 507 -24.05 27.84 6.61
N PRO A 508 -23.84 28.12 5.31
CA PRO A 508 -22.52 28.56 4.83
C PRO A 508 -22.22 29.98 5.34
N LYS A 509 -21.11 30.16 6.09
CA LYS A 509 -20.56 31.48 6.40
C LYS A 509 -19.64 31.92 5.25
N ARG A 510 -19.77 33.18 4.83
CA ARG A 510 -19.00 33.79 3.74
C ARG A 510 -17.51 33.81 4.10
N SER A 511 -16.62 33.35 3.20
CA SER A 511 -15.17 33.38 3.44
C SER A 511 -14.58 34.79 3.28
N VAL A 512 -13.51 35.02 4.03
CA VAL A 512 -12.67 36.24 4.02
C VAL A 512 -11.52 36.06 3.01
N LYS A 513 -10.95 37.19 2.54
CA LYS A 513 -9.92 37.30 1.49
C LYS A 513 -8.70 36.38 1.67
N ALA A 514 -8.12 36.04 0.52
CA ALA A 514 -6.96 35.17 0.31
C ALA A 514 -5.74 35.50 1.20
N LEU A 515 -5.30 34.50 1.95
CA LEU A 515 -4.01 34.42 2.63
C LEU A 515 -3.07 33.48 1.84
N SER A 516 -1.80 33.36 2.23
CA SER A 516 -0.84 32.44 1.59
C SER A 516 -1.18 30.95 1.76
N TYR A 517 -2.00 30.62 2.77
CA TYR A 517 -2.60 29.33 3.05
C TYR A 517 -4.11 29.45 3.17
N GLU A 518 -4.83 28.37 2.88
CA GLU A 518 -6.26 28.22 3.12
C GLU A 518 -6.50 27.18 4.21
N VAL A 519 -7.62 27.32 4.92
CA VAL A 519 -8.05 26.26 5.85
C VAL A 519 -8.46 25.01 5.06
N PRO A 520 -8.23 23.79 5.60
CA PRO A 520 -8.67 22.55 4.98
C PRO A 520 -10.15 22.59 4.58
N THR A 521 -10.41 22.37 3.28
CA THR A 521 -11.72 22.66 2.68
C THR A 521 -12.12 21.59 1.66
N PHE A 522 -13.40 21.20 1.72
CA PHE A 522 -14.04 20.35 0.73
C PHE A 522 -14.56 21.18 -0.45
N TYR A 523 -14.27 20.68 -1.65
CA TYR A 523 -14.75 21.19 -2.92
C TYR A 523 -15.48 20.07 -3.66
N THR A 524 -16.60 20.39 -4.29
CA THR A 524 -17.45 19.41 -4.98
C THR A 524 -17.81 19.85 -6.39
N GLY A 525 -18.02 18.90 -7.28
CA GLY A 525 -18.51 19.14 -8.63
C GLY A 525 -18.98 17.85 -9.28
N THR A 526 -19.50 17.95 -10.51
CA THR A 526 -20.09 16.81 -11.19
C THR A 526 -19.56 16.66 -12.61
N LEU A 527 -19.34 15.41 -13.03
CA LEU A 527 -19.01 15.03 -14.41
C LEU A 527 -20.14 14.18 -15.01
N SER A 528 -20.78 14.67 -16.06
CA SER A 528 -21.75 13.89 -16.82
C SER A 528 -21.07 13.16 -17.97
N ILE A 529 -21.34 11.86 -18.10
CA ILE A 529 -20.88 11.01 -19.20
C ILE A 529 -22.12 10.56 -19.98
N PRO A 530 -22.16 10.74 -21.31
CA PRO A 530 -23.32 10.34 -22.10
C PRO A 530 -23.57 8.83 -22.05
N GLY A 531 -24.81 8.45 -21.75
CA GLY A 531 -25.28 7.07 -21.84
C GLY A 531 -25.44 6.58 -23.27
N GLY A 532 -25.46 5.26 -23.47
CA GLY A 532 -25.72 4.63 -24.77
C GLY A 532 -24.55 4.63 -25.75
N ILE A 533 -23.37 5.13 -25.35
CA ILE A 533 -22.14 5.04 -26.13
C ILE A 533 -21.36 3.78 -25.70
N PRO A 534 -21.21 2.76 -26.55
CA PRO A 534 -20.64 1.46 -26.16
C PRO A 534 -19.27 1.52 -25.49
N ASP A 535 -18.43 2.46 -25.94
CA ASP A 535 -17.05 2.60 -25.47
C ASP A 535 -16.89 3.56 -24.29
N LEU A 536 -17.97 4.12 -23.73
CA LEU A 536 -17.92 4.96 -22.53
C LEU A 536 -18.66 4.31 -21.35
N PRO A 537 -18.16 4.47 -20.11
CA PRO A 537 -16.96 5.20 -19.72
C PRO A 537 -15.64 4.48 -20.04
N GLN A 538 -14.57 5.26 -20.23
CA GLN A 538 -13.18 4.82 -20.34
C GLN A 538 -12.36 5.25 -19.13
N ASP A 539 -11.22 4.60 -18.94
CA ASP A 539 -10.21 4.99 -17.97
C ASP A 539 -9.77 6.43 -18.24
N THR A 540 -9.38 7.16 -17.19
CA THR A 540 -8.83 8.51 -17.31
C THR A 540 -7.79 8.76 -16.23
N TYR A 541 -7.16 9.93 -16.31
CA TYR A 541 -6.30 10.45 -15.26
C TYR A 541 -6.83 11.82 -14.84
N VAL A 542 -6.99 12.03 -13.54
CA VAL A 542 -7.35 13.33 -12.99
C VAL A 542 -6.08 14.12 -12.66
N ASN A 543 -6.07 15.41 -13.02
CA ASN A 543 -4.97 16.34 -12.78
C ASN A 543 -5.46 17.54 -11.96
N PHE A 544 -4.58 18.16 -11.18
CA PHE A 544 -4.91 19.20 -10.20
C PHE A 544 -4.10 20.50 -10.41
N PRO A 545 -4.17 21.15 -11.59
CA PRO A 545 -3.43 22.39 -11.84
C PRO A 545 -3.88 23.51 -10.90
N GLY A 546 -2.94 24.13 -10.20
CA GLY A 546 -3.19 25.22 -9.26
C GLY A 546 -3.54 24.79 -7.82
N TRP A 547 -3.86 23.52 -7.60
CA TRP A 547 -4.03 22.93 -6.27
C TRP A 547 -2.68 22.59 -5.65
N THR A 548 -2.66 22.25 -4.36
CA THR A 548 -1.41 22.07 -3.61
C THR A 548 -1.28 20.65 -3.08
N LYS A 549 -2.15 20.25 -2.14
CA LYS A 549 -2.10 18.91 -1.52
C LYS A 549 -3.47 18.52 -0.99
N GLY A 550 -3.88 17.28 -1.24
CA GLY A 550 -5.16 16.82 -0.73
C GLY A 550 -5.51 15.38 -1.04
N GLN A 551 -6.80 15.10 -0.90
CA GLN A 551 -7.43 13.80 -1.16
C GLN A 551 -8.58 13.98 -2.15
N ILE A 552 -8.84 13.00 -3.01
CA ILE A 552 -9.96 13.03 -3.97
C ILE A 552 -10.80 11.75 -3.93
N TRP A 553 -12.11 11.94 -4.09
CA TRP A 553 -13.09 10.89 -4.30
C TRP A 553 -13.88 11.12 -5.58
N ILE A 554 -14.23 10.02 -6.25
CA ILE A 554 -15.19 10.03 -7.35
C ILE A 554 -16.26 8.98 -7.05
N ASN A 555 -17.53 9.39 -7.01
CA ASN A 555 -18.66 8.53 -6.61
C ASN A 555 -18.42 7.80 -5.28
N GLY A 556 -17.79 8.48 -4.32
CA GLY A 556 -17.44 7.90 -3.02
C GLY A 556 -16.19 7.02 -3.01
N PHE A 557 -15.65 6.64 -4.17
CA PHE A 557 -14.41 5.88 -4.26
C PHE A 557 -13.20 6.78 -4.04
N ASN A 558 -12.43 6.50 -2.98
CA ASN A 558 -11.23 7.26 -2.62
C ASN A 558 -10.05 6.89 -3.52
N LEU A 559 -9.72 7.77 -4.48
CA LEU A 559 -8.65 7.52 -5.45
C LEU A 559 -7.25 7.61 -4.84
N GLY A 560 -7.12 8.29 -3.70
CA GLY A 560 -5.84 8.52 -3.03
C GLY A 560 -5.48 9.99 -2.92
N ARG A 561 -4.19 10.23 -2.68
CA ARG A 561 -3.61 11.53 -2.35
C ARG A 561 -3.07 12.20 -3.61
N TYR A 562 -3.29 13.49 -3.76
CA TYR A 562 -2.59 14.31 -4.76
C TYR A 562 -1.62 15.28 -4.07
N TRP A 563 -0.44 15.49 -4.66
CA TRP A 563 0.53 16.47 -4.17
C TRP A 563 1.38 17.07 -5.30
N PRO A 564 0.77 17.77 -6.27
CA PRO A 564 1.47 18.37 -7.41
C PRO A 564 2.53 19.39 -6.98
N ALA A 565 2.41 19.98 -5.79
CA ALA A 565 3.43 20.87 -5.23
C ALA A 565 4.76 20.17 -4.89
N ARG A 566 4.79 18.85 -4.74
CA ARG A 566 6.01 18.05 -4.54
C ARG A 566 6.36 17.22 -5.78
N GLY A 567 5.39 16.60 -6.44
CA GLY A 567 5.65 15.54 -7.43
C GLY A 567 6.29 14.29 -6.80
N PRO A 568 6.72 13.29 -7.58
CA PRO A 568 6.78 13.31 -9.04
C PRO A 568 5.41 13.09 -9.69
N GLN A 569 4.49 12.43 -8.98
CA GLN A 569 3.14 12.16 -9.48
C GLN A 569 2.32 13.46 -9.56
N LEU A 570 1.81 13.77 -10.74
CA LEU A 570 0.91 14.92 -10.98
C LEU A 570 -0.54 14.50 -11.24
N THR A 571 -0.75 13.28 -11.73
CA THR A 571 -2.07 12.76 -12.07
C THR A 571 -2.39 11.49 -11.30
N LEU A 572 -3.67 11.28 -10.99
CA LEU A 572 -4.16 10.06 -10.35
C LEU A 572 -4.96 9.25 -11.36
N TYR A 573 -4.72 7.93 -11.40
CA TYR A 573 -5.47 7.01 -12.23
C TYR A 573 -6.92 6.88 -11.76
N VAL A 574 -7.85 6.98 -12.71
CA VAL A 574 -9.29 6.78 -12.49
C VAL A 574 -9.74 5.59 -13.34
N PRO A 575 -9.96 4.41 -12.73
CA PRO A 575 -10.45 3.26 -13.47
C PRO A 575 -11.92 3.47 -13.88
N ARG A 576 -12.29 3.09 -15.10
CA ARG A 576 -13.63 3.33 -15.66
C ARG A 576 -14.76 2.79 -14.80
N ASN A 577 -14.53 1.73 -14.01
CA ASN A 577 -15.56 1.09 -13.20
C ASN A 577 -15.95 1.93 -11.97
N VAL A 578 -15.22 3.02 -11.69
CA VAL A 578 -15.61 4.06 -10.73
C VAL A 578 -16.57 5.07 -11.36
N LEU A 579 -16.61 5.15 -12.69
CA LEU A 579 -17.46 6.08 -13.44
C LEU A 579 -18.76 5.42 -13.88
N VAL A 580 -19.82 6.22 -13.97
CA VAL A 580 -21.14 5.82 -14.47
C VAL A 580 -21.62 6.78 -15.57
N ALA A 581 -22.41 6.25 -16.50
CA ALA A 581 -23.05 7.03 -17.56
C ALA A 581 -24.56 7.27 -17.31
N SER A 582 -25.13 6.62 -16.28
CA SER A 582 -26.55 6.71 -15.93
C SER A 582 -26.90 7.93 -15.07
N ALA A 583 -25.91 8.55 -14.44
CA ALA A 583 -26.08 9.69 -13.54
C ALA A 583 -24.82 10.59 -13.57
N PRO A 584 -24.91 11.86 -13.11
CA PRO A 584 -23.74 12.68 -12.88
C PRO A 584 -22.77 12.01 -11.89
N ASN A 585 -21.49 11.99 -12.24
CA ASN A 585 -20.42 11.47 -11.37
C ASN A 585 -20.03 12.56 -10.38
N ASN A 586 -20.14 12.29 -9.08
CA ASN A 586 -19.81 13.24 -8.03
C ASN A 586 -18.30 13.20 -7.78
N ILE A 587 -17.66 14.36 -7.85
CA ILE A 587 -16.24 14.55 -7.54
C ILE A 587 -16.16 15.37 -6.25
N THR A 588 -15.43 14.85 -5.27
CA THR A 588 -15.15 15.55 -4.01
C THR A 588 -13.64 15.65 -3.83
N VAL A 589 -13.14 16.85 -3.53
CA VAL A 589 -11.74 17.13 -3.25
C VAL A 589 -11.63 17.74 -1.86
N LEU A 590 -10.77 17.19 -1.01
CA LEU A 590 -10.33 17.83 0.23
C LEU A 590 -8.96 18.44 -0.02
N GLU A 591 -8.88 19.77 -0.12
CA GLU A 591 -7.61 20.51 -0.22
C GLU A 591 -7.17 21.00 1.15
N LEU A 592 -5.87 20.86 1.42
CA LEU A 592 -5.33 21.00 2.76
C LEU A 592 -4.45 22.24 2.92
N GLU A 593 -3.93 22.81 1.83
CA GLU A 593 -2.97 23.91 1.91
C GLU A 593 -3.40 25.14 1.11
N ARG A 594 -3.71 25.01 -0.18
CA ARG A 594 -4.16 26.13 -1.03
C ARG A 594 -4.88 25.61 -2.27
N SER A 595 -6.08 26.13 -2.53
CA SER A 595 -6.84 25.88 -3.74
C SER A 595 -6.66 27.02 -4.77
N PRO A 596 -7.00 26.78 -6.06
CA PRO A 596 -7.07 27.81 -7.08
C PRO A 596 -8.45 28.50 -7.16
N CYS A 597 -9.26 28.43 -6.10
CA CYS A 597 -10.67 28.86 -6.10
C CYS A 597 -10.90 30.27 -5.55
#